data_AF-A0A452ZJ83-F1
#
_entry.id   AF-A0A452ZJ83-F1
#
_cell.length_a   1.000
_cell.length_b   1.000
_cell.length_c   1.000
_cell.angle_alpha   90.00
_cell.angle_beta   90.00
_cell.angle_gamma   90.00
#
_symmetry.space_group_name_H-M   'P 1'
#
loop_
_entity.id
_entity.type
_entity.pdbx_description
1 polymer ?
#
loop_
_entity_poly.entity_id
_entity_poly.type
_entity_poly.pdbx_seq_one_letter_code
_entity_poly.pdbx_strand_id
1 'polypeptide(L)' 'IWLARNRATFEKKQIKTSFEIVFSLCSFLLYWTGLQKGEAVGELRAGAEMIRNGTLQLMKLCDPV' A
#
# COMPACT_ATOMS: atom_id res chain seq x y z
N ILE A 1 7.22 4.91 -0.60
CA ILE A 1 6.41 6.15 -0.45
C ILE A 1 7.29 7.41 -0.50
N TRP A 2 8.22 7.61 0.44
CA TRP A 2 9.11 8.79 0.45
C TRP A 2 9.87 9.01 -0.87
N LEU A 3 10.49 7.93 -1.40
CA LEU A 3 11.19 7.99 -2.69
C LEU A 3 10.26 8.39 -3.85
N ALA A 4 9.02 7.89 -3.87
CA ALA A 4 8.05 8.22 -4.92
C ALA A 4 7.67 9.71 -4.86
N ARG A 5 7.43 10.24 -3.65
CA ARG A 5 7.19 11.68 -3.43
C ARG A 5 8.37 12.52 -3.92
N ASN A 6 9.59 12.16 -3.52
CA ASN A 6 10.79 12.92 -3.91
C ASN A 6 11.01 12.89 -5.43
N ARG A 7 10.80 11.74 -6.08
CA ARG A 7 10.87 11.63 -7.55
C ARG A 7 9.85 12.52 -8.24
N ALA A 8 8.63 12.60 -7.73
CA ALA A 8 7.61 13.50 -8.25
C ALA A 8 8.00 14.98 -8.10
N THR A 9 8.53 15.37 -6.93
CA THR A 9 8.92 16.76 -6.63
C THR A 9 10.20 17.21 -7.35
N PHE A 10 11.27 16.42 -7.27
CA PHE A 10 12.61 16.83 -7.69
C PHE A 10 12.97 16.33 -9.09
N GLU A 11 12.42 15.20 -9.53
CA GLU A 11 12.74 14.59 -10.84
C GLU A 11 11.58 14.73 -11.84
N LYS A 12 10.47 15.38 -11.45
CA LYS A 12 9.23 15.51 -12.25
C LYS A 12 8.65 14.16 -12.72
N LYS A 13 9.01 13.06 -12.05
CA LYS A 13 8.49 11.71 -12.33
C LYS A 13 7.18 11.50 -11.58
N GLN A 14 6.08 11.84 -12.23
CA GLN A 14 4.74 11.69 -11.66
C GLN A 14 4.40 10.23 -11.39
N ILE A 15 3.64 10.02 -10.30
CA ILE A 15 3.05 8.71 -9.97
C ILE A 15 1.89 8.48 -10.94
N LYS A 16 1.84 7.31 -11.58
CA LYS A 16 0.85 7.04 -12.63
C LYS A 16 -0.55 6.85 -12.06
N THR A 17 -0.62 6.24 -10.88
CA THR A 17 -1.89 5.99 -10.20
C THR A 17 -1.69 6.00 -8.68
N SER A 18 -2.68 6.52 -7.96
CA SER A 18 -2.69 6.52 -6.49
C SER A 18 -2.56 5.11 -5.91
N PHE A 19 -3.03 4.09 -6.64
CA PHE A 19 -2.91 2.68 -6.25
C PHE A 19 -1.45 2.22 -6.06
N GLU A 20 -0.48 2.76 -6.81
CA GLU A 20 0.95 2.41 -6.64
C GLU A 20 1.46 2.74 -5.24
N ILE A 21 0.99 3.86 -4.65
CA ILE A 21 1.36 4.27 -3.29
C ILE A 21 0.67 3.40 -2.25
N VAL A 22 -0.61 3.09 -2.44
CA VAL A 22 -1.38 2.28 -1.49
C VAL A 22 -0.88 0.84 -1.46
N PHE A 23 -0.57 0.23 -2.61
CA PHE A 23 0.04 -1.10 -2.65
C PHE A 23 1.44 -1.11 -2.05
N SER A 24 2.25 -0.07 -2.31
CA SER A 24 3.55 0.08 -1.63
C SER A 24 3.38 0.12 -0.11
N LEU A 25 2.41 0.89 0.40
CA LEU A 25 2.08 0.95 1.83
C LEU A 25 1.72 -0.43 2.38
N CYS A 26 0.83 -1.17 1.70
CA CYS A 26 0.42 -2.51 2.12
C CYS A 26 1.60 -3.46 2.20
N SER A 27 2.51 -3.44 1.22
CA SER A 27 3.74 -4.25 1.24
C SER A 27 4.62 -3.92 2.45
N PHE A 28 4.79 -2.63 2.78
CA PHE A 28 5.55 -2.23 3.97
C PHE A 28 4.88 -2.68 5.26
N LEU A 29 3.56 -2.54 5.39
CA LEU A 29 2.81 -2.94 6.58
C LEU A 29 2.89 -4.46 6.81
N LEU A 30 2.71 -5.25 5.75
CA LEU A 30 2.81 -6.72 5.81
C LEU A 30 4.22 -7.20 6.14
N TYR A 31 5.24 -6.55 5.57
CA TYR A 31 6.64 -6.82 5.91
C TYR A 31 6.91 -6.50 7.38
N TRP A 32 6.53 -5.31 7.83
CA TRP A 32 6.72 -4.88 9.22
C TRP A 32 6.01 -5.79 10.21
N THR A 33 4.78 -6.21 9.91
CA THR A 33 4.07 -7.17 10.77
C THR A 33 4.75 -8.51 10.87
N GLY A 34 5.38 -8.98 9.78
CA GLY A 34 6.20 -10.19 9.80
C GLY A 34 7.40 -10.12 10.76
N LEU A 35 7.84 -8.91 11.14
CA LEU A 35 8.94 -8.69 12.09
C LEU A 35 8.48 -8.54 13.55
N GLN A 36 7.18 -8.31 13.77
CA GLN A 36 6.63 -8.11 15.12
C GLN A 36 6.46 -9.43 15.87
N LYS A 37 6.45 -9.37 17.20
CA LYS A 37 6.19 -10.51 18.10
C LYS A 37 5.01 -10.18 19.01
N GLY A 38 4.32 -11.20 19.49
CA GLY A 38 3.21 -11.08 20.44
C GLY A 38 1.83 -11.08 19.78
N GLU A 39 0.80 -10.88 20.59
CA GLU A 39 -0.60 -11.11 20.22
C GLU A 39 -1.10 -10.14 19.14
N ALA A 40 -0.55 -8.92 19.08
CA ALA A 40 -0.97 -7.89 18.11
C ALA A 40 -0.60 -8.21 16.64
N VAL A 41 0.26 -9.20 16.38
CA VAL A 41 0.70 -9.54 15.01
C VAL A 41 -0.48 -9.97 14.13
N GLY A 42 -1.42 -10.72 14.69
CA GLY A 42 -2.61 -11.20 13.98
C GLY A 42 -3.50 -10.04 13.53
N GLU A 43 -3.81 -9.12 14.46
CA GLU A 43 -4.67 -7.96 14.20
C GLU A 43 -4.03 -7.01 13.18
N LEU A 44 -2.73 -6.74 13.32
CA LEU A 44 -2.01 -5.87 12.39
C LEU A 44 -1.93 -6.48 10.99
N ARG A 45 -1.72 -7.80 10.87
CA ARG A 45 -1.72 -8.49 9.57
C ARG A 45 -3.11 -8.43 8.93
N ALA A 46 -4.15 -8.75 9.71
CA ALA A 46 -5.54 -8.68 9.24
C ALA A 46 -5.88 -7.26 8.74
N GLY A 47 -5.51 -6.22 9.49
CA GLY A 47 -5.68 -4.83 9.09
C GLY A 47 -5.00 -4.49 7.76
N ALA A 48 -3.75 -4.91 7.58
CA ALA A 48 -3.00 -4.69 6.34
C ALA A 48 -3.62 -5.43 5.13
N GLU A 49 -4.12 -6.65 5.34
CA GLU A 49 -4.82 -7.42 4.31
C GLU A 49 -6.17 -6.80 3.93
N MET A 50 -6.93 -6.28 4.91
CA MET A 50 -8.18 -5.56 4.62
C MET A 50 -7.94 -4.34 3.72
N ILE A 51 -6.92 -3.52 4.03
CA ILE A 51 -6.58 -2.35 3.21
C ILE A 51 -6.21 -2.79 1.79
N ARG A 52 -5.37 -3.83 1.65
CA ARG A 52 -4.98 -4.37 0.35
C ARG A 52 -6.20 -4.84 -0.46
N ASN A 53 -7.09 -5.60 0.16
CA ASN A 53 -8.26 -6.17 -0.50
C ASN A 53 -9.28 -5.10 -0.89
N GLY A 54 -9.55 -4.13 -0.02
CA GLY A 54 -10.41 -2.98 -0.34
C GLY A 54 -9.84 -2.13 -1.48
N THR A 55 -8.52 -1.94 -1.49
CA THR A 55 -7.83 -1.23 -2.59
C THR A 55 -7.95 -1.98 -3.92
N LEU A 56 -7.82 -3.31 -3.91
CA LEU A 56 -8.03 -4.14 -5.11
C LEU A 56 -9.47 -4.03 -5.61
N GLN A 57 -10.46 -4.01 -4.72
CA GLN A 57 -11.86 -3.82 -5.11
C GLN A 57 -12.08 -2.43 -5.73
N LEU A 58 -11.56 -1.37 -5.12
CA LEU A 58 -11.64 -0.02 -5.68
C LEU A 58 -10.96 0.09 -7.05
N MET A 59 -9.77 -0.51 -7.21
CA MET A 59 -9.07 -0.52 -8.49
C MET A 59 -9.91 -1.19 -9.58
N LYS A 60 -10.54 -2.33 -9.30
CA LYS A 60 -11.44 -3.01 -10.23
C LYS A 60 -12.67 -2.18 -10.61
N LEU A 61 -13.19 -1.35 -9.70
CA LEU A 61 -14.30 -0.44 -9.99
C LEU A 61 -13.87 0.77 -10.83
N CYS A 62 -12.59 1.13 -10.76
CA CYS A 62 -12.02 2.26 -11.49
C CYS A 62 -11.46 1.92 -12.88
N ASP A 63 -11.27 0.64 -13.21
CA ASP A 63 -10.98 0.18 -14.58
C ASP A 63 -12.32 -0.05 -15.30
N PRO A 64 -12.79 0.88 -16.17
CA PRO A 64 -13.97 0.61 -16.98
C PRO A 64 -13.60 -0.45 -18.02
N VAL A 65 -14.40 -1.52 -18.07
CA VAL A 65 -14.39 -2.51 -19.15
C VAL A 65 -14.45 -1.83 -20.51
#